data_AF-K6ULN5-F1
#
_entry.id   AF-K6ULN5-F1
#
_cell.length_a   1.000
_cell.length_b   1.000
_cell.length_c   1.000
_cell.angle_alpha   90.00
_cell.angle_beta   90.00
_cell.angle_gamma   90.00
#
_symmetry.space_group_name_H-M   'P 1'
#
loop_
_entity.id
_entity.type
_entity.pdbx_description
1 polymer ?
#
loop_
_entity_poly.entity_id
_entity_poly.type
_entity_poly.pdbx_seq_one_letter_code
_entity_poly.pdbx_strand_id
1 'polypeptide(L)'
;MTTRGLVDPSMASDTHTPFSTTAEADERMFQIVEQQSAWAAAAVARSDPQQWLFAERARYVREGSCDPWAEQMLYRAGLLPLAN
;
A
#
# COMPACT_ATOMS: atom_id res chain seq x y z
N MET A 1 -6.17 62.76 -10.20
CA MET A 1 -6.79 61.72 -11.04
C MET A 1 -5.65 60.86 -11.59
N THR A 2 -5.43 59.68 -11.01
CA THR A 2 -4.25 58.84 -11.27
C THR A 2 -4.64 57.68 -12.20
N THR A 3 -3.95 57.56 -13.32
CA THR A 3 -4.14 56.54 -14.36
C THR A 3 -3.77 55.16 -13.84
N ARG A 4 -4.70 54.22 -13.95
CA ARG A 4 -4.56 52.82 -13.51
C ARG A 4 -3.94 52.03 -14.66
N GLY A 5 -2.77 51.44 -14.42
CA GLY A 5 -2.02 50.65 -15.39
C GLY A 5 -2.82 49.45 -15.90
N LEU A 6 -2.86 49.32 -17.22
CA LEU A 6 -3.36 48.16 -17.96
C LEU A 6 -2.24 47.10 -17.96
N VAL A 7 -2.45 45.97 -17.29
CA VAL A 7 -1.56 44.81 -17.36
C VAL A 7 -2.20 43.81 -18.32
N ASP A 8 -1.50 43.56 -19.43
CA ASP A 8 -1.86 42.60 -20.47
C ASP A 8 -1.57 41.16 -19.98
N PRO A 9 -2.56 40.25 -19.88
CA PRO A 9 -2.33 38.88 -19.50
C PRO A 9 -2.09 38.01 -20.74
N SER A 10 -0.98 38.25 -21.44
CA SER A 10 -0.55 37.40 -22.56
C SER A 10 0.78 36.74 -22.23
N MET A 11 0.74 35.74 -21.34
CA MET A 11 1.71 34.63 -21.22
C MET A 11 1.18 33.64 -20.15
N ALA A 12 0.51 32.58 -20.59
CA ALA A 12 0.39 31.36 -19.77
C ALA A 12 0.37 30.16 -20.72
N SER A 13 1.60 29.79 -21.06
CA SER A 13 2.11 28.51 -21.53
C SER A 13 1.11 27.35 -21.62
N ASP A 14 1.16 26.71 -22.79
CA ASP A 14 0.69 25.35 -23.09
C ASP A 14 0.91 24.40 -21.91
N THR A 15 -0.12 24.22 -21.08
CA THR A 15 -0.14 23.14 -20.09
C THR A 15 -0.72 21.92 -20.78
N HIS A 16 0.11 21.25 -21.57
CA HIS A 16 -0.17 19.92 -22.05
C HIS A 16 -0.22 19.00 -20.82
N THR A 17 -1.40 18.79 -20.25
CA THR A 17 -1.57 17.71 -19.27
C THR A 17 -1.21 16.40 -19.98
N PRO A 18 -0.23 15.62 -19.50
CA PRO A 18 0.00 14.31 -20.09
C PRO A 18 -1.27 13.50 -19.83
N PHE A 19 -1.92 13.08 -20.90
CA PHE A 19 -3.02 12.13 -20.86
C PHE A 19 -2.44 10.85 -20.27
N SER A 20 -2.62 10.66 -18.97
CA SER A 20 -2.19 9.45 -18.26
C SER A 20 -2.83 8.28 -18.99
N THR A 21 -2.02 7.42 -19.57
CA THR A 21 -2.54 6.28 -20.33
C THR A 21 -3.30 5.37 -19.36
N THR A 22 -4.37 4.71 -19.83
CA THR A 22 -5.21 3.84 -18.98
C THR A 22 -4.35 2.78 -18.25
N ALA A 23 -3.29 2.28 -18.89
CA ALA A 23 -2.35 1.34 -18.30
C ALA A 23 -1.54 1.90 -17.12
N GLU A 24 -1.05 3.14 -17.21
CA GLU A 24 -0.34 3.79 -16.09
C GLU A 24 -1.28 4.12 -14.93
N ALA A 25 -2.55 4.43 -15.22
CA ALA A 25 -3.57 4.63 -14.21
C ALA A 25 -3.91 3.31 -13.49
N ASP A 26 -4.05 2.22 -14.23
CA ASP A 26 -4.31 0.88 -13.68
C ASP A 26 -3.14 0.38 -12.81
N GLU A 27 -1.90 0.60 -13.25
CA GLU A 27 -0.71 0.21 -12.47
C GLU A 27 -0.59 1.02 -11.17
N ARG A 28 -0.87 2.33 -11.21
CA ARG A 28 -0.94 3.14 -9.98
C ARG A 28 -2.06 2.69 -9.05
N MET A 29 -3.22 2.32 -9.60
CA MET A 29 -4.31 1.77 -8.80
C MET A 29 -3.91 0.47 -8.11
N PHE A 30 -3.20 -0.41 -8.81
CA PHE A 30 -2.68 -1.64 -8.22
C PHE A 30 -1.71 -1.36 -7.07
N GLN A 31 -0.76 -0.44 -7.26
CA GLN A 31 0.18 -0.02 -6.21
C GLN A 31 -0.52 0.61 -5.00
N ILE A 32 -1.57 1.43 -5.22
CA ILE A 32 -2.36 2.02 -4.15
C ILE A 32 -3.10 0.93 -3.36
N VAL A 33 -3.70 -0.04 -4.05
CA VAL A 33 -4.40 -1.17 -3.41
C VAL A 33 -3.43 -2.02 -2.59
N GLU A 34 -2.25 -2.34 -3.13
CA GLU A 34 -1.21 -3.06 -2.40
C GLU A 34 -0.77 -2.28 -1.15
N GLN A 35 -0.48 -0.99 -1.27
CA GLN A 35 -0.05 -0.16 -0.15
C GLN A 35 -1.14 -0.03 0.93
N GLN A 36 -2.40 0.13 0.53
CA GLN A 36 -3.53 0.17 1.46
C GLN A 36 -3.75 -1.18 2.15
N SER A 37 -3.58 -2.29 1.43
CA SER A 37 -3.71 -3.64 2.00
C SER A 37 -2.62 -3.92 3.05
N ALA A 38 -1.39 -3.47 2.81
CA ALA A 38 -0.30 -3.55 3.77
C ALA A 38 -0.59 -2.73 5.04
N TRP A 39 -1.16 -1.52 4.88
CA TRP A 39 -1.56 -0.69 6.02
C TRP A 39 -2.72 -1.30 6.82
N ALA A 40 -3.69 -1.92 6.16
CA ALA A 40 -4.79 -2.62 6.82
C ALA A 40 -4.27 -3.84 7.61
N ALA A 41 -3.38 -4.65 7.02
CA ALA A 41 -2.74 -5.76 7.71
C ALA A 41 -1.93 -5.28 8.93
N ALA A 42 -1.16 -4.20 8.78
CA ALA A 42 -0.42 -3.59 9.89
C ALA A 42 -1.34 -3.00 10.97
N ALA A 43 -2.50 -2.45 10.60
CA ALA A 43 -3.49 -1.94 11.55
C ALA A 43 -4.17 -3.08 12.33
N VAL A 44 -4.53 -4.18 11.66
CA VAL A 44 -5.09 -5.39 12.29
C VAL A 44 -4.07 -6.04 13.24
N ALA A 45 -2.81 -6.15 12.82
CA ALA A 45 -1.71 -6.63 13.65
C ALA A 45 -1.49 -5.75 14.90
N ARG A 46 -1.77 -4.44 14.80
CA ARG A 46 -1.67 -3.50 15.93
C ARG A 46 -2.88 -3.54 16.86
N SER A 47 -4.07 -3.86 16.38
CA SER A 47 -5.28 -3.89 17.20
C SER A 47 -5.44 -5.20 17.97
N ASP A 48 -5.03 -6.34 17.40
CA ASP A 48 -4.96 -7.63 18.11
C ASP A 48 -3.86 -8.52 17.50
N PRO A 49 -2.62 -8.44 18.03
CA PRO A 49 -1.49 -9.20 17.49
C PRO A 49 -1.66 -10.71 17.65
N GLN A 50 -2.44 -11.18 18.64
CA GLN A 50 -2.70 -12.61 18.83
C GLN A 50 -3.62 -13.14 17.74
N GLN A 51 -4.73 -12.44 17.47
CA GLN A 51 -5.65 -12.85 16.39
C GLN A 51 -4.98 -12.81 15.03
N TRP A 52 -4.15 -11.80 14.77
CA TRP A 52 -3.38 -11.74 13.54
C TRP A 52 -2.42 -12.94 13.41
N LEU A 53 -1.67 -13.29 14.45
CA LEU A 53 -0.81 -14.48 14.44
C LEU A 53 -1.58 -15.80 14.23
N PHE A 54 -2.78 -15.93 14.80
CA PHE A 54 -3.64 -17.10 14.55
C PHE A 54 -4.10 -17.18 13.09
N ALA A 55 -4.46 -16.04 12.48
CA ALA A 55 -4.85 -15.98 11.09
C ALA A 55 -3.68 -16.34 10.15
N GLU A 56 -2.48 -15.81 10.40
CA GLU A 56 -1.27 -16.12 9.63
C GLU A 56 -0.88 -17.60 9.78
N ARG A 57 -1.01 -18.18 10.97
CA ARG A 57 -0.79 -19.63 11.14
C ARG A 57 -1.79 -20.46 10.34
N ALA A 58 -3.06 -20.07 10.32
CA ALA A 58 -4.08 -20.77 9.52
C ALA A 58 -3.77 -20.66 8.01
N ARG A 59 -3.29 -19.50 7.57
CA ARG A 59 -2.84 -19.27 6.19
C ARG A 59 -1.65 -20.16 5.84
N TYR A 60 -0.64 -20.24 6.70
CA TYR A 60 0.51 -21.13 6.52
C TYR A 60 0.09 -22.60 6.35
N VAL A 61 -0.82 -23.09 7.19
CA VAL A 61 -1.33 -24.48 7.10
C VAL A 61 -2.04 -24.75 5.77
N ARG A 62 -2.75 -23.75 5.22
CA ARG A 62 -3.53 -23.89 3.99
C ARG A 62 -2.69 -23.71 2.73
N GLU A 63 -1.79 -22.73 2.72
CA GLU A 63 -1.08 -22.24 1.53
C GLU A 63 0.41 -22.58 1.55
N GLY A 64 0.95 -23.07 2.67
CA GLY A 64 2.38 -23.31 2.86
C GLY A 64 3.21 -22.02 3.01
N SER A 65 2.55 -20.87 3.11
CA SER A 65 3.20 -19.55 3.27
C SER A 65 2.32 -18.61 4.09
N CYS A 66 2.94 -17.65 4.77
CA CYS A 66 2.28 -16.57 5.50
C CYS A 66 3.18 -15.33 5.50
N ASP A 67 2.78 -14.26 6.19
CA ASP A 67 3.63 -13.09 6.37
C ASP A 67 5.01 -13.48 6.96
N PRO A 68 6.16 -13.00 6.41
CA PRO A 68 7.49 -13.40 6.84
C PRO A 68 7.82 -13.06 8.30
N TRP A 69 7.21 -12.00 8.83
CA TRP A 69 7.39 -11.64 10.23
C TRP A 69 6.57 -12.59 11.12
N ALA A 70 5.32 -12.88 10.72
CA ALA A 70 4.48 -13.84 11.44
C ALA A 70 5.14 -15.22 11.45
N GLU A 71 5.72 -15.64 10.34
CA GLU A 71 6.47 -16.90 10.23
C GLU A 71 7.62 -16.98 11.25
N GLN A 72 8.46 -15.95 11.34
CA GLN A 72 9.55 -15.90 12.33
C GLN A 72 9.04 -15.98 13.78
N MET A 73 7.93 -15.30 14.08
CA MET A 73 7.32 -15.36 15.40
C MET A 73 6.75 -16.74 15.72
N LEU A 74 6.04 -17.34 14.78
CA LEU A 74 5.46 -18.67 14.94
C LEU A 74 6.54 -19.75 15.08
N TYR A 75 7.67 -19.64 14.36
CA TYR A 75 8.83 -20.51 14.57
C TYR A 75 9.42 -20.37 15.98
N ARG A 76 9.64 -19.15 16.45
CA ARG A 76 10.15 -18.91 17.82
C ARG A 76 9.19 -19.40 18.89
N ALA A 77 7.89 -19.36 18.62
CA ALA A 77 6.86 -19.89 19.50
C ALA A 77 6.71 -21.43 19.42
N GLY A 78 7.43 -22.12 18.52
CA GLY A 78 7.28 -23.56 18.29
C GLY A 78 5.94 -23.95 17.68
N LEU A 79 5.27 -23.01 17.01
CA LEU A 79 3.91 -23.18 16.43
C LEU A 79 3.92 -23.57 14.95
N LEU A 80 5.09 -23.54 14.31
CA LEU A 80 5.35 -24.11 12.99
C LEU A 80 6.34 -25.27 13.10
N PRO A 81 6.16 -26.35 12.31
CA PRO A 81 7.14 -27.41 12.22
C PRO A 81 8.43 -26.83 11.63
N LEU A 82 9.58 -27.13 12.25
CA LEU A 82 10.88 -26.83 11.66
C LEU A 82 10.92 -27.53 10.29
N ALA A 83 11.11 -26.76 9.21
CA ALA A 83 11.33 -27.33 7.89
C ALA A 83 12.52 -28.30 7.99
N ASN A 84 12.22 -29.58 7.78
CA ASN A 84 13.16 -30.70 7.89
C ASN A 84 14.02 -30.80 6.63
#